data_AF-A0A1F4MPK1-F1
#
_entry.id   AF-A0A1F4MPK1-F1
#
_cell.length_a   1.000
_cell.length_b   1.000
_cell.length_c   1.000
_cell.angle_alpha   90.00
_cell.angle_beta   90.00
_cell.angle_gamma   90.00
#
_symmetry.space_group_name_H-M   'P 1'
#
loop_
_entity.id
_entity.type
_entity.pdbx_description
1 polymer ?
#
loop_
_entity_poly.entity_id
_entity_poly.type
_entity_poly.pdbx_seq_one_letter_code
_entity_poly.pdbx_strand_id
1 'polypeptide(L)'
;MVELLPALEGFISTAKAMASFDAFRRNRKGDARALIEELKANSRLCFRVISDGVSPETVIPHFGTTEFDRLNKAGFNFNLLQRNRIPHFPGIEKTDLASWTDKTTEALIVNIYDKIKNVQSIHQFASGHASIRRRIINIHKRILLLLRHAE
;
A
#
# COMPACT_ATOMS: atom_id res chain seq x y z
N MET A 1 -19.01 5.34 5.87
CA MET A 1 -18.16 6.07 4.91
C MET A 1 -16.76 6.14 5.50
N VAL A 2 -15.72 5.72 4.77
CA VAL A 2 -14.34 6.02 5.16
C VAL A 2 -14.13 7.50 4.82
N GLU A 3 -13.98 8.37 5.81
CA GLU A 3 -13.54 9.74 5.54
C GLU A 3 -12.17 9.67 4.87
N LEU A 4 -12.12 10.12 3.62
CA LEU A 4 -10.92 10.13 2.78
C LEU A 4 -10.24 11.49 2.94
N LEU A 5 -8.91 11.46 2.93
CA LEU A 5 -8.10 12.64 3.19
C LEU A 5 -7.94 13.46 1.91
N PRO A 6 -8.00 14.81 1.98
CA PRO A 6 -7.76 15.68 0.84
C PRO A 6 -6.47 15.34 0.07
N ALA A 7 -5.40 15.00 0.79
CA ALA A 7 -4.12 14.57 0.23
C ALA A 7 -4.19 13.31 -0.66
N LEU A 8 -5.20 12.46 -0.47
CA LEU A 8 -5.39 11.21 -1.20
C LEU A 8 -6.58 11.26 -2.17
N GLU A 9 -7.29 12.39 -2.27
CA GLU A 9 -8.49 12.53 -3.10
C GLU A 9 -8.25 12.22 -4.58
N GLY A 10 -7.04 12.48 -5.06
CA GLY A 10 -6.60 12.14 -6.42
C GLY A 10 -6.71 10.65 -6.76
N PHE A 11 -6.68 9.76 -5.76
CA PHE A 11 -6.60 8.31 -5.95
C PHE A 11 -7.85 7.53 -5.52
N ILE A 12 -8.96 8.22 -5.27
CA ILE A 12 -10.16 7.61 -4.67
C ILE A 12 -10.76 6.50 -5.56
N SER A 13 -10.59 6.59 -6.88
CA SER A 13 -11.05 5.53 -7.77
C SER A 13 -9.95 4.54 -8.09
N THR A 14 -10.34 3.26 -8.18
CA THR A 14 -9.48 2.18 -8.65
C THR A 14 -8.80 2.55 -9.97
N ALA A 15 -9.54 3.14 -10.92
CA ALA A 15 -9.00 3.54 -12.21
C ALA A 15 -7.87 4.56 -12.10
N LYS A 16 -8.04 5.62 -11.30
CA LYS A 16 -7.00 6.65 -11.10
C LYS A 16 -5.77 6.06 -10.41
N ALA A 17 -5.97 5.28 -9.35
CA ALA A 17 -4.86 4.62 -8.66
C ALA A 17 -4.09 3.67 -9.60
N MET A 18 -4.79 2.90 -10.44
CA MET A 18 -4.14 2.01 -11.41
C MET A 18 -3.35 2.78 -12.48
N ALA A 19 -3.89 3.91 -12.96
CA ALA A 19 -3.18 4.78 -13.89
C ALA A 19 -1.92 5.38 -13.26
N SER A 20 -1.96 5.80 -12.00
CA SER A 20 -0.77 6.29 -11.28
C SER A 20 0.25 5.17 -11.04
N PHE A 21 -0.16 3.93 -10.77
CA PHE A 21 0.76 2.79 -10.76
C PHE A 21 1.43 2.57 -12.11
N ASP A 22 0.67 2.65 -13.21
CA ASP A 22 1.24 2.54 -14.55
C ASP A 22 2.22 3.69 -14.83
N ALA A 23 1.92 4.91 -14.39
CA ALA A 23 2.83 6.04 -14.47
C ALA A 23 4.12 5.79 -13.66
N PHE A 24 3.99 5.38 -12.40
CA PHE A 24 5.12 5.07 -11.51
C PHE A 24 6.02 3.96 -12.09
N ARG A 25 5.39 2.97 -12.75
CA ARG A 25 6.07 1.84 -13.37
C ARG A 25 6.83 2.20 -14.66
N ARG A 26 6.35 3.14 -15.47
CA ARG A 26 6.85 3.40 -16.85
C ARG A 26 8.37 3.57 -16.93
N ASN A 27 8.99 4.21 -15.95
CA ASN A 27 10.42 4.51 -15.94
C ASN A 27 11.24 3.51 -15.11
N ARG A 28 10.65 2.36 -14.74
CA ARG A 28 11.27 1.34 -13.88
C ARG A 28 11.47 0.05 -14.65
N LYS A 29 12.57 -0.65 -14.33
CA LYS A 29 12.96 -1.92 -14.96
C LYS A 29 13.31 -2.94 -13.87
N GLY A 30 13.34 -4.22 -14.25
CA GLY A 30 13.75 -5.33 -13.40
C GLY A 30 13.00 -5.38 -12.07
N ASP A 31 13.75 -5.55 -10.99
CA ASP A 31 13.27 -5.69 -9.61
C ASP A 31 12.31 -4.59 -9.16
N ALA A 32 12.65 -3.33 -9.43
CA ALA A 32 11.80 -2.19 -9.09
C ALA A 32 10.42 -2.28 -9.76
N ARG A 33 10.39 -2.73 -11.02
CA ARG A 33 9.13 -2.91 -11.76
C ARG A 33 8.32 -4.08 -11.22
N ALA A 34 8.97 -5.19 -10.86
CA ALA A 34 8.29 -6.36 -10.29
C ALA A 34 7.61 -6.00 -8.96
N LEU A 35 8.30 -5.27 -8.09
CA LEU A 35 7.73 -4.81 -6.81
C LEU A 35 6.54 -3.87 -7.00
N ILE A 36 6.63 -2.93 -7.96
CA ILE A 36 5.52 -2.02 -8.25
C ILE A 36 4.29 -2.78 -8.76
N GLU A 37 4.46 -3.83 -9.56
CA GLU A 37 3.34 -4.68 -10.02
C GLU A 37 2.71 -5.46 -8.85
N GLU A 38 3.51 -5.97 -7.92
CA GLU A 38 2.99 -6.62 -6.71
C GLU A 38 2.20 -5.63 -5.83
N LEU A 39 2.73 -4.42 -5.61
CA LEU A 39 2.03 -3.33 -4.91
C LEU A 39 0.72 -2.95 -5.61
N LYS A 40 0.73 -2.89 -6.95
CA LYS A 40 -0.46 -2.62 -7.77
C LYS A 40 -1.52 -3.71 -7.58
N ALA A 41 -1.12 -4.97 -7.63
CA ALA A 41 -2.01 -6.11 -7.40
C ALA A 41 -2.62 -6.08 -5.99
N ASN A 42 -1.80 -5.84 -4.97
CA ASN A 42 -2.25 -5.69 -3.58
C ASN A 42 -3.22 -4.51 -3.42
N SER A 43 -2.95 -3.37 -4.07
CA SER A 43 -3.86 -2.22 -4.06
C SER A 43 -5.23 -2.54 -4.67
N ARG A 44 -5.27 -3.32 -5.78
CA ARG A 44 -6.53 -3.78 -6.38
C ARG A 44 -7.35 -4.62 -5.42
N LEU A 45 -6.70 -5.53 -4.67
CA LEU A 45 -7.38 -6.34 -3.65
C LEU A 45 -7.95 -5.47 -2.53
N CYS A 46 -7.23 -4.45 -2.08
CA CYS A 46 -7.76 -3.47 -1.13
C CYS A 46 -9.02 -2.76 -1.68
N PHE A 47 -9.01 -2.35 -2.94
CA PHE A 47 -10.19 -1.74 -3.58
C PHE A 47 -11.40 -2.67 -3.62
N ARG A 48 -11.21 -3.98 -3.87
CA ARG A 48 -12.31 -4.95 -3.82
C ARG A 48 -13.04 -4.94 -2.47
N VAL A 49 -12.29 -4.81 -1.38
CA VAL A 49 -12.88 -4.75 -0.02
C VAL A 49 -13.56 -3.41 0.23
N ILE A 50 -12.92 -2.32 -0.15
CA ILE A 50 -13.32 -0.96 0.21
C ILE A 50 -14.48 -0.45 -0.66
N SER A 51 -14.40 -0.67 -1.96
CA SER A 51 -15.34 -0.14 -2.96
C SER A 51 -16.40 -1.17 -3.34
N ASP A 52 -16.00 -2.41 -3.57
CA ASP A 52 -16.92 -3.45 -4.08
C ASP A 52 -17.59 -4.25 -2.95
N GLY A 53 -17.24 -3.96 -1.70
CA GLY A 53 -17.82 -4.61 -0.52
C GLY A 53 -17.39 -6.06 -0.29
N VAL A 54 -16.44 -6.58 -1.08
CA VAL A 54 -15.95 -7.97 -0.98
C VAL A 54 -15.46 -8.26 0.44
N SER A 55 -15.74 -9.47 0.91
CA SER A 55 -15.31 -9.94 2.22
C SER A 55 -13.77 -9.92 2.32
N PRO A 56 -13.19 -9.36 3.42
CA PRO A 56 -11.76 -9.42 3.66
C PRO A 56 -11.19 -10.84 3.56
N GLU A 57 -11.89 -11.83 4.10
CA GLU A 57 -11.51 -13.24 4.14
C GLU A 57 -11.28 -13.80 2.72
N THR A 58 -12.03 -13.30 1.74
CA THR A 58 -11.87 -13.71 0.34
C THR A 58 -10.60 -13.15 -0.29
N VAL A 59 -10.19 -11.92 0.05
CA VAL A 59 -9.04 -11.27 -0.60
C VAL A 59 -7.70 -11.57 0.05
N ILE A 60 -7.69 -11.86 1.35
CA ILE A 60 -6.45 -12.00 2.14
C ILE A 60 -5.51 -13.09 1.60
N PRO A 61 -6.00 -14.28 1.20
CA PRO A 61 -5.14 -15.31 0.61
C PRO A 61 -4.44 -14.89 -0.68
N HIS A 62 -4.94 -13.83 -1.34
CA HIS A 62 -4.42 -13.37 -2.63
C HIS A 62 -3.41 -12.23 -2.52
N PHE A 63 -3.18 -11.66 -1.33
CA PHE A 63 -2.11 -10.67 -1.17
C PHE A 63 -0.75 -11.30 -1.48
N GLY A 64 0.02 -10.65 -2.33
CA GLY A 64 1.38 -11.06 -2.69
C GLY A 64 2.43 -10.42 -1.80
N THR A 65 3.45 -11.17 -1.43
CA THR A 65 4.67 -10.68 -0.74
C THR A 65 5.95 -11.22 -1.36
N THR A 66 5.85 -12.01 -2.43
CA THR A 66 6.95 -12.79 -3.02
C THR A 66 8.08 -11.89 -3.51
N GLU A 67 7.76 -10.82 -4.25
CA GLU A 67 8.78 -9.92 -4.77
C GLU A 67 9.41 -9.09 -3.66
N PHE A 68 8.59 -8.57 -2.74
CA PHE A 68 9.12 -7.89 -1.55
C PHE A 68 10.07 -8.80 -0.75
N ASP A 69 9.68 -10.04 -0.47
CA ASP A 69 10.48 -10.97 0.34
C ASP A 69 11.81 -11.31 -0.33
N ARG A 70 11.78 -11.57 -1.64
CA ARG A 70 12.98 -11.81 -2.45
C ARG A 70 13.92 -10.60 -2.41
N LEU A 71 13.39 -9.40 -2.64
CA LEU A 71 14.19 -8.16 -2.69
C LEU A 71 14.74 -7.76 -1.33
N ASN A 72 13.92 -7.89 -0.28
CA ASN A 72 14.34 -7.62 1.08
C ASN A 72 15.48 -8.57 1.50
N LYS A 73 15.37 -9.86 1.17
CA LYS A 73 16.45 -10.85 1.40
C LYS A 73 17.71 -10.54 0.60
N ALA A 74 17.58 -9.98 -0.60
CA ALA A 74 18.70 -9.59 -1.45
C ALA A 74 19.35 -8.25 -1.06
N GLY A 75 18.85 -7.56 -0.03
CA GLY A 75 19.36 -6.25 0.39
C GLY A 75 19.05 -5.13 -0.61
N PHE A 76 17.96 -5.25 -1.36
CA PHE A 76 17.53 -4.22 -2.30
C PHE A 76 17.24 -2.90 -1.57
N ASN A 77 17.82 -1.80 -2.05
CA ASN A 77 17.56 -0.47 -1.49
C ASN A 77 16.23 0.09 -2.02
N PHE A 78 15.17 -0.05 -1.22
CA PHE A 78 13.83 0.43 -1.58
C PHE A 78 13.74 1.95 -1.76
N ASN A 79 14.67 2.73 -1.19
CA ASN A 79 14.73 4.18 -1.40
C ASN A 79 15.11 4.56 -2.83
N LEU A 80 15.54 3.61 -3.67
CA LEU A 80 15.72 3.86 -5.10
C LEU A 80 14.39 4.06 -5.85
N LEU A 81 13.27 3.64 -5.28
CA LEU A 81 11.95 3.87 -5.84
C LEU A 81 11.54 5.35 -5.73
N GLN A 82 11.79 5.98 -4.59
CA GLN A 82 11.70 7.43 -4.41
C GLN A 82 12.74 7.83 -3.37
N ARG A 83 13.71 8.64 -3.79
CA ARG A 83 14.92 8.95 -3.00
C ARG A 83 14.66 10.00 -1.94
N ASN A 84 13.76 10.92 -2.23
CA ASN A 84 13.38 11.95 -1.28
C ASN A 84 12.61 11.32 -0.13
N ARG A 85 12.67 11.96 1.04
CA ARG A 85 11.80 11.61 2.16
C ARG A 85 10.37 11.98 1.84
N ILE A 86 9.42 11.32 2.51
CA ILE A 86 8.00 11.59 2.34
C ILE A 86 7.73 13.04 2.74
N PRO A 87 7.28 13.90 1.80
CA PRO A 87 7.03 15.30 2.11
C PRO A 87 5.80 15.43 3.00
N HIS A 88 5.66 16.60 3.58
CA HIS A 88 4.43 16.97 4.25
C HIS A 88 3.31 17.18 3.22
N PHE A 89 2.18 16.49 3.38
CA PHE A 89 1.01 16.66 2.54
C PHE A 89 -0.12 17.35 3.31
N PRO A 90 -0.64 18.50 2.85
CA PRO A 90 -1.77 19.16 3.50
C PRO A 90 -2.97 18.21 3.68
N GLY A 91 -3.51 18.12 4.89
CA GLY A 91 -4.69 17.32 5.20
C GLY A 91 -4.40 15.93 5.78
N ILE A 92 -3.13 15.55 5.99
CA ILE A 92 -2.77 14.30 6.68
C ILE A 92 -2.51 14.47 8.18
N GLU A 93 -2.47 15.69 8.71
CA GLU A 93 -1.95 16.05 10.03
C GLU A 93 -2.78 15.47 11.18
N LYS A 94 -4.08 15.33 10.97
CA LYS A 94 -5.02 14.80 11.97
C LYS A 94 -5.32 13.32 11.79
N THR A 95 -4.44 12.59 11.12
CA THR A 95 -4.74 11.26 10.57
C THR A 95 -3.69 10.25 11.00
N ASP A 96 -3.99 8.96 10.81
CA ASP A 96 -3.02 7.89 11.05
C ASP A 96 -1.81 7.94 10.10
N LEU A 97 -1.83 8.82 9.10
CA LEU A 97 -0.73 9.05 8.17
C LEU A 97 0.22 10.18 8.59
N ALA A 98 -0.13 11.02 9.56
CA ALA A 98 0.68 12.20 9.95
C ALA A 98 2.13 11.84 10.29
N SER A 99 2.31 10.71 10.97
CA SER A 99 3.61 10.21 11.41
C SER A 99 4.53 9.76 10.28
N TRP A 100 4.06 9.72 9.03
CA TRP A 100 4.88 9.34 7.87
C TRP A 100 5.67 10.49 7.26
N THR A 101 5.36 11.74 7.62
CA THR A 101 6.17 12.90 7.21
C THR A 101 7.62 12.68 7.59
N ASP A 102 8.54 13.00 6.66
CA ASP A 102 10.01 12.86 6.82
C ASP A 102 10.53 11.42 6.98
N LYS A 103 9.67 10.39 6.88
CA LYS A 103 10.12 8.99 6.81
C LYS A 103 10.59 8.64 5.39
N THR A 104 11.34 7.55 5.28
CA THR A 104 11.87 7.06 4.01
C THR A 104 10.86 6.20 3.25
N THR A 105 11.04 6.09 1.93
CA THR A 105 10.25 5.19 1.07
C THR A 105 10.35 3.74 1.52
N GLU A 106 11.55 3.31 1.91
CA GLU A 106 11.79 1.98 2.47
C GLU A 106 10.95 1.72 3.71
N ALA A 107 10.93 2.65 4.67
CA ALA A 107 10.15 2.48 5.89
C ALA A 107 8.65 2.30 5.57
N LEU A 108 8.13 3.01 4.57
CA LEU A 108 6.73 2.89 4.15
C LEU A 108 6.46 1.55 3.47
N ILE A 109 7.32 1.12 2.54
CA ILE A 109 7.19 -0.16 1.84
C ILE A 109 7.25 -1.32 2.83
N VAL A 110 8.27 -1.37 3.68
CA VAL A 110 8.42 -2.41 4.71
C VAL A 110 7.16 -2.46 5.59
N ASN A 111 6.66 -1.31 6.04
CA ASN A 111 5.44 -1.28 6.85
C ASN A 111 4.19 -1.78 6.13
N ILE A 112 4.04 -1.47 4.84
CA ILE A 112 2.93 -2.00 4.03
C ILE A 112 2.97 -3.53 4.03
N TYR A 113 4.12 -4.12 3.75
CA TYR A 113 4.28 -5.57 3.68
C TYR A 113 4.19 -6.26 5.04
N ASP A 114 4.72 -5.66 6.09
CA ASP A 114 4.52 -6.15 7.47
C ASP A 114 3.04 -6.20 7.84
N LYS A 115 2.26 -5.18 7.44
CA LYS A 115 0.81 -5.16 7.68
C LYS A 115 0.06 -6.19 6.84
N ILE A 116 0.47 -6.41 5.58
CA ILE A 116 -0.08 -7.48 4.74
C ILE A 116 0.15 -8.84 5.41
N LYS A 117 1.40 -9.17 5.76
CA LYS A 117 1.76 -10.42 6.43
C LYS A 117 1.03 -10.59 7.75
N ASN A 118 0.90 -9.51 8.53
CA ASN A 118 0.15 -9.54 9.78
C ASN A 118 -1.33 -9.90 9.56
N VAL A 119 -1.97 -9.35 8.53
CA VAL A 119 -3.37 -9.68 8.21
C VAL A 119 -3.49 -11.13 7.72
N GLN A 120 -2.56 -11.62 6.90
CA GLN A 120 -2.52 -13.02 6.48
C GLN A 120 -2.36 -13.97 7.67
N SER A 121 -1.46 -13.64 8.61
CA SER A 121 -1.26 -14.42 9.83
C SER A 121 -2.51 -14.44 10.72
N ILE A 122 -3.15 -13.29 10.95
CA ILE A 122 -4.40 -13.23 11.72
C ILE A 122 -5.48 -14.08 11.05
N HIS A 123 -5.62 -13.99 9.73
CA HIS A 123 -6.60 -14.78 8.99
C HIS A 123 -6.38 -16.30 9.16
N GLN A 124 -5.12 -16.74 9.16
CA GLN A 124 -4.76 -18.14 9.31
C GLN A 124 -5.02 -18.70 10.72
N PHE A 125 -4.80 -17.90 11.77
CA PHE A 125 -4.79 -18.40 13.15
C PHE A 125 -5.93 -17.85 14.04
N ALA A 126 -6.65 -16.82 13.61
CA ALA A 126 -7.71 -16.15 14.38
C ALA A 126 -8.76 -15.51 13.46
N SER A 127 -9.50 -16.33 12.70
CA SER A 127 -10.57 -15.87 11.81
C SER A 127 -11.78 -15.30 12.57
N GLY A 128 -12.38 -14.20 12.08
CA GLY A 128 -13.64 -13.65 12.60
C GLY A 128 -13.58 -12.24 13.22
N HIS A 129 -12.44 -11.55 13.14
CA HIS A 129 -12.32 -10.20 13.72
C HIS A 129 -12.84 -9.11 12.77
N ALA A 130 -13.87 -8.38 13.19
CA ALA A 130 -14.35 -7.15 12.56
C ALA A 130 -13.23 -6.08 12.32
N SER A 131 -12.10 -6.21 13.03
CA SER A 131 -10.93 -5.33 12.86
C SER A 131 -10.16 -5.54 11.54
N ILE A 132 -10.32 -6.67 10.85
CA ILE A 132 -9.54 -7.01 9.65
C ILE A 132 -9.83 -6.04 8.51
N ARG A 133 -11.11 -5.70 8.27
CA ARG A 133 -11.49 -4.70 7.25
C ARG A 133 -10.79 -3.36 7.48
N ARG A 134 -10.72 -2.90 8.74
CA ARG A 134 -10.01 -1.66 9.11
C ARG A 134 -8.50 -1.76 8.84
N ARG A 135 -7.89 -2.92 9.07
CA ARG A 135 -6.47 -3.16 8.75
C ARG A 135 -6.21 -3.08 7.25
N ILE A 136 -7.09 -3.65 6.41
CA ILE A 136 -7.00 -3.53 4.94
C ILE A 136 -7.15 -2.07 4.50
N ILE A 137 -8.09 -1.32 5.07
CA ILE A 137 -8.21 0.13 4.80
C ILE A 137 -6.92 0.87 5.14
N ASN A 138 -6.29 0.55 6.27
CA ASN A 138 -5.05 1.18 6.69
C ASN A 138 -3.84 0.79 5.82
N ILE A 139 -3.80 -0.44 5.29
CA ILE A 139 -2.84 -0.86 4.27
C ILE A 139 -3.06 -0.03 3.00
N HIS A 140 -4.32 0.08 2.56
CA HIS A 140 -4.67 0.83 1.36
C HIS A 140 -4.24 2.29 1.44
N LYS A 141 -4.55 2.98 2.56
CA LYS A 141 -4.12 4.36 2.82
C LYS A 141 -2.60 4.54 2.66
N ARG A 142 -1.80 3.58 3.17
CA ARG A 142 -0.33 3.61 3.06
C ARG A 142 0.14 3.39 1.62
N ILE A 143 -0.52 2.50 0.87
CA ILE A 143 -0.26 2.31 -0.55
C ILE A 143 -0.58 3.59 -1.34
N LEU A 144 -1.69 4.26 -1.04
CA LEU A 144 -2.03 5.53 -1.69
C LEU A 144 -1.05 6.65 -1.31
N LEU A 145 -0.57 6.70 -0.07
CA LEU A 145 0.50 7.60 0.34
C LEU A 145 1.78 7.35 -0.47
N LEU A 146 2.15 6.09 -0.69
CA LEU A 146 3.30 5.72 -1.51
C LEU A 146 3.13 6.22 -2.96
N LEU A 147 1.94 6.04 -3.55
CA LEU A 147 1.65 6.57 -4.88
C LEU A 147 1.79 8.09 -4.93
N ARG A 148 1.18 8.80 -3.96
CA ARG A 148 1.26 10.26 -3.88
C ARG A 148 2.70 10.75 -3.72
N HIS A 149 3.54 10.00 -3.01
CA HIS A 149 4.95 10.31 -2.82
C HIS A 149 5.81 10.03 -4.06
N ALA A 150 5.39 9.08 -4.90
CA ALA A 150 6.11 8.67 -6.10
C ALA A 150 5.77 9.51 -7.35
N GLU A 151 4.72 10.32 -7.28
CA GLU A 151 4.41 11.39 -8.25
C GLU A 151 5.39 12.56 -8.16
#